data_AF-A0A068UB79-F1
#
_entry.id   AF-A0A068UB79-F1
#
_cell.length_a   1.000
_cell.length_b   1.000
_cell.length_c   1.000
_cell.angle_alpha   90.00
_cell.angle_beta   90.00
_cell.angle_gamma   90.00
#
_symmetry.space_group_name_H-M   'P 1'
#
loop_
_entity.id
_entity.type
_entity.pdbx_description
1 polymer ?
#
loop_
_entity_poly.entity_id
_entity_poly.type
_entity_poly.pdbx_seq_one_letter_code
_entity_poly.pdbx_strand_id
1 'polypeptide(L)'
;MPIKRKGTRVKILIFWSNQSLKEAANEVFDSQNGYILVENSDLSSVYNEETRTLSSTDVAVFLAPDASQLAVLKTITDDLYPKPVVLFNPGWAFEEESDFGELSSFVGSFEVVYSFMGLEVRGILSKRKGVIFKRVRDGVLSGERWNVFVEENGEMKVVSSFKARPSITEVETVLYNLMAINSPITKSAKFLKNLMSHATGKK
;
A
#
# COMPACT_ATOMS: atom_id res chain seq x y z
N MET A 1 4.62 20.94 -4.46
CA MET A 1 5.67 21.68 -5.19
C MET A 1 5.97 20.97 -6.50
N PRO A 2 6.04 21.64 -7.65
CA PRO A 2 6.48 20.98 -8.89
C PRO A 2 8.00 20.85 -8.87
N ILE A 3 8.51 19.61 -8.92
CA ILE A 3 9.93 19.31 -9.14
C ILE A 3 10.25 19.70 -10.60
N LYS A 4 10.53 20.97 -10.84
CA LYS A 4 11.01 21.46 -12.14
C LYS A 4 12.27 22.29 -11.93
N ARG A 5 13.41 21.64 -11.73
CA ARG A 5 14.71 22.25 -11.99
C ARG A 5 15.19 21.86 -13.38
N LYS A 6 15.01 22.77 -14.32
CA LYS A 6 15.58 22.66 -15.67
C LYS A 6 17.10 22.80 -15.54
N GLY A 7 17.86 21.73 -15.78
CA GLY A 7 19.33 21.76 -15.89
C GLY A 7 20.13 21.13 -14.74
N THR A 8 19.52 20.76 -13.60
CA THR A 8 20.22 20.03 -12.51
C THR A 8 19.75 18.59 -12.43
N ARG A 9 20.70 17.66 -12.24
CA ARG A 9 20.39 16.24 -11.98
C ARG A 9 19.55 16.13 -10.72
N VAL A 10 18.49 15.33 -10.76
CA VAL A 10 17.64 15.05 -9.59
C VAL A 10 18.41 14.10 -8.68
N LYS A 11 18.56 14.45 -7.40
CA LYS A 11 19.23 13.61 -6.41
C LYS A 11 18.22 12.80 -5.60
N ILE A 12 18.28 11.49 -5.76
CA ILE A 12 17.45 10.53 -5.01
C ILE A 12 18.36 9.82 -4.00
N LEU A 13 18.02 9.96 -2.72
CA LEU A 13 18.66 9.22 -1.64
C LEU A 13 17.78 8.02 -1.29
N ILE A 14 18.33 6.82 -1.41
CA ILE A 14 17.64 5.57 -1.12
C ILE A 14 18.19 5.00 0.18
N PHE A 15 17.32 4.85 1.17
CA PHE A 15 17.61 4.19 2.43
C PHE A 15 17.16 2.73 2.36
N TRP A 16 18.11 1.84 2.60
CA TRP A 16 17.93 0.40 2.66
C TRP A 16 17.81 -0.06 4.12
N SER A 17 17.05 -1.11 4.36
CA SER A 17 16.84 -1.63 5.71
C SER A 17 18.09 -2.22 6.36
N ASN A 18 19.11 -2.61 5.57
CA ASN A 18 20.39 -3.09 6.08
C ASN A 18 21.53 -2.88 5.09
N GLN A 19 22.76 -3.01 5.60
CA GLN A 19 24.00 -2.84 4.86
C GLN A 19 24.12 -3.78 3.63
N SER A 20 23.73 -5.04 3.76
CA SER A 20 23.83 -6.03 2.67
C SER A 20 22.99 -5.63 1.46
N LEU A 21 21.79 -5.10 1.69
CA LEU A 21 20.92 -4.58 0.63
C LEU A 21 21.51 -3.31 -0.01
N LYS A 22 22.12 -2.42 0.78
CA LYS A 22 22.82 -1.24 0.27
C LYS A 22 23.97 -1.63 -0.67
N GLU A 23 24.78 -2.61 -0.29
CA GLU A 23 25.90 -3.09 -1.11
C GLU A 23 25.43 -3.67 -2.44
N ALA A 24 24.42 -4.55 -2.40
CA ALA A 24 23.80 -5.09 -3.62
C ALA A 24 23.20 -3.98 -4.51
N ALA A 25 22.62 -2.94 -3.89
CA ALA A 25 22.09 -1.81 -4.63
C ALA A 25 23.18 -0.98 -5.31
N ASN A 26 24.32 -0.75 -4.66
CA ASN A 26 25.45 -0.06 -5.27
C ASN A 26 25.90 -0.76 -6.55
N GLU A 27 26.04 -2.10 -6.54
CA GLU A 27 26.39 -2.85 -7.75
C GLU A 27 25.40 -2.62 -8.91
N VAL A 28 24.10 -2.52 -8.60
CA VAL A 28 23.04 -2.30 -9.60
C VAL A 28 23.05 -0.86 -10.11
N PHE A 29 23.18 0.13 -9.21
CA PHE A 29 23.05 1.54 -9.54
C PHE A 29 24.36 2.19 -10.03
N ASP A 30 25.53 1.62 -9.74
CA ASP A 30 26.85 2.11 -10.21
C ASP A 30 26.95 2.13 -11.74
N SER A 31 26.19 1.27 -12.41
CA SER A 31 26.15 1.20 -13.88
C SER A 31 25.27 2.26 -14.54
N GLN A 32 24.48 3.02 -13.76
CA GLN A 32 23.46 3.92 -14.30
C GLN A 32 23.99 5.34 -14.50
N ASN A 33 24.38 5.65 -15.74
CA ASN A 33 24.76 7.00 -16.14
C ASN A 33 23.51 7.76 -16.64
N GLY A 34 22.90 8.57 -15.77
CA GLY A 34 21.62 9.23 -16.05
C GLY A 34 21.52 10.69 -15.58
N TYR A 35 20.38 11.31 -15.88
CA TYR A 35 19.99 12.62 -15.33
C TYR A 35 19.59 12.53 -13.84
N ILE A 36 19.51 11.33 -13.30
CA ILE A 36 19.19 11.04 -11.90
C ILE A 36 20.50 10.61 -11.22
N LEU A 37 20.83 11.25 -10.10
CA LEU A 37 21.88 10.81 -9.21
C LEU A 37 21.22 9.98 -8.11
N VAL A 38 21.57 8.71 -8.01
CA VAL A 38 21.12 7.82 -6.95
C VAL A 38 22.25 7.68 -5.93
N GLU A 39 21.93 7.94 -4.67
CA GLU A 39 22.82 7.69 -3.54
C GLU A 39 22.16 6.64 -2.65
N ASN A 40 22.91 5.63 -2.23
CA ASN A 40 22.40 4.56 -1.38
C ASN A 40 22.96 4.68 0.02
N SER A 41 22.09 4.54 1.00
CA SER A 41 22.38 4.56 2.42
C SER A 41 21.68 3.39 3.11
N ASP A 42 22.17 2.98 4.28
CA ASP A 42 21.49 2.05 5.15
C ASP A 42 20.98 2.77 6.41
N LEU A 43 19.81 2.36 6.90
CA LEU A 43 19.17 3.00 8.06
C LEU A 43 19.98 2.90 9.36
N SER A 44 20.90 1.93 9.47
CA SER A 44 21.81 1.83 10.62
C SER A 44 22.89 2.91 10.63
N SER A 45 23.26 3.44 9.46
CA SER A 45 24.34 4.43 9.30
C SER A 45 23.92 5.88 9.58
N VAL A 46 22.63 6.12 9.81
CA VAL A 46 22.02 7.46 9.89
C VAL A 46 22.61 8.33 11.01
N TYR A 47 23.06 7.73 12.12
CA TYR A 47 23.77 8.46 13.18
C TYR A 47 25.16 8.98 12.75
N ASN A 48 25.70 8.46 11.65
CA ASN A 48 27.00 8.79 11.08
C ASN A 48 26.90 9.50 9.72
N GLU A 49 25.70 9.63 9.14
CA GLU A 49 25.55 10.33 7.87
C GLU A 49 25.76 11.83 8.04
N GLU A 50 26.64 12.39 7.23
CA GLU A 50 26.88 13.82 7.22
C GLU A 50 25.57 14.53 6.84
N THR A 51 25.10 15.44 7.70
CA THR A 51 23.99 16.39 7.44
C THR A 51 24.04 17.05 6.05
N ARG A 52 25.23 17.10 5.44
CA ARG A 52 25.47 17.53 4.06
C ARG A 52 24.75 16.66 3.02
N THR A 53 24.73 15.34 3.16
CA THR A 53 24.05 14.42 2.23
C THR A 53 22.55 14.69 2.21
N LEU A 54 21.92 14.66 3.39
CA LEU A 54 20.49 14.99 3.56
C LEU A 54 20.14 16.37 3.02
N SER A 55 21.01 17.37 3.24
CA SER A 55 20.78 18.74 2.75
C SER A 55 20.76 18.85 1.22
N SER A 56 21.45 17.96 0.51
CA SER A 56 21.58 18.02 -0.95
C SER A 56 20.53 17.19 -1.70
N THR A 57 19.90 16.23 -1.03
CA THR A 57 18.84 15.34 -1.57
C THR A 57 17.65 16.12 -2.10
N ASP A 58 17.08 15.72 -3.24
CA ASP A 58 15.81 16.28 -3.75
C ASP A 58 14.60 15.39 -3.34
N VAL A 59 14.80 14.07 -3.27
CA VAL A 59 13.78 13.07 -2.87
C VAL A 59 14.44 11.98 -2.05
N ALA A 60 13.82 11.54 -0.96
CA ALA A 60 14.25 10.35 -0.23
C ALA A 60 13.29 9.17 -0.43
N VAL A 61 13.83 7.96 -0.47
CA VAL A 61 13.07 6.71 -0.61
C VAL A 61 13.49 5.74 0.49
N PHE A 62 12.56 5.30 1.33
CA PHE A 62 12.77 4.18 2.25
C PHE A 62 12.33 2.89 1.56
N LEU A 63 13.26 1.97 1.33
CA LEU A 63 13.00 0.67 0.70
C LEU A 63 12.96 -0.44 1.74
N ALA A 64 11.81 -1.11 1.81
CA ALA A 64 11.54 -2.24 2.69
C ALA A 64 11.98 -2.04 4.16
N PRO A 65 11.65 -0.90 4.80
CA PRO A 65 11.99 -0.70 6.20
C PRO A 65 11.16 -1.59 7.11
N ASP A 66 11.74 -2.01 8.23
CA ASP A 66 11.07 -2.79 9.26
C ASP A 66 10.40 -1.90 10.32
N ALA A 67 9.42 -2.45 11.05
CA ALA A 67 8.72 -1.72 12.12
C ALA A 67 9.67 -1.19 13.21
N SER A 68 10.75 -1.94 13.49
CA SER A 68 11.79 -1.55 14.46
C SER A 68 12.56 -0.28 14.04
N GLN A 69 12.46 0.12 12.78
CA GLN A 69 13.18 1.27 12.21
C GLN A 69 12.31 2.54 12.16
N LEU A 70 11.02 2.47 12.55
CA LEU A 70 10.08 3.59 12.44
C LEU A 70 10.56 4.88 13.12
N ALA A 71 11.20 4.78 14.29
CA ALA A 71 11.75 5.94 14.99
C ALA A 71 12.85 6.63 14.17
N VAL A 72 13.72 5.84 13.53
CA VAL A 72 14.80 6.34 12.67
C VAL A 72 14.21 7.00 11.40
N LEU A 73 13.22 6.35 10.77
CA LEU A 73 12.50 6.90 9.62
C LEU A 73 11.90 8.27 9.93
N LYS A 74 11.28 8.41 11.11
CA LYS A 74 10.69 9.67 11.54
C LYS A 74 11.74 10.75 11.67
N THR A 75 12.86 10.49 12.36
CA THR A 75 13.96 11.45 12.51
C THR A 75 14.48 11.94 11.16
N ILE A 76 14.76 11.01 10.23
CA ILE A 76 15.23 11.37 8.89
C ILE A 76 14.18 12.20 8.13
N THR A 77 12.90 11.81 8.24
CA THR A 77 11.81 12.53 7.57
C THR A 77 11.67 13.96 8.11
N ASP A 78 11.81 14.14 9.42
CA ASP A 78 11.79 15.45 10.06
C ASP A 78 12.97 16.32 9.57
N ASP A 79 14.17 15.75 9.45
CA ASP A 79 15.37 16.45 8.94
C ASP A 79 15.29 16.79 7.44
N LEU A 80 14.54 16.00 6.67
CA LEU A 80 14.34 16.22 5.24
C LEU A 80 13.25 17.26 4.95
N TYR A 81 12.38 17.61 5.89
CA TYR A 81 11.25 18.51 5.63
C TYR A 81 11.71 19.86 5.03
N PRO A 82 11.07 20.35 3.94
CA PRO A 82 9.84 19.88 3.30
C PRO A 82 10.05 18.98 2.07
N LYS A 83 11.18 18.28 1.96
CA LYS A 83 11.49 17.42 0.81
C LYS A 83 10.54 16.21 0.76
N PRO A 84 10.17 15.76 -0.45
CA PRO A 84 9.33 14.58 -0.60
C PRO A 84 10.05 13.32 -0.12
N VAL A 85 9.30 12.49 0.58
CA VAL A 85 9.71 11.18 1.09
C VAL A 85 8.77 10.12 0.53
N VAL A 86 9.33 9.01 0.06
CA VAL A 86 8.60 7.85 -0.45
C VAL A 86 8.88 6.65 0.44
N LEU A 87 7.82 5.99 0.88
CA LEU A 87 7.90 4.71 1.59
C LEU A 87 7.48 3.59 0.64
N PHE A 88 8.33 2.58 0.48
CA PHE A 88 8.09 1.50 -0.47
C PHE A 88 8.23 0.13 0.20
N ASN A 89 7.17 -0.69 0.08
CA ASN A 89 7.06 -2.04 0.63
C ASN A 89 7.51 -2.18 2.10
N PRO A 90 6.95 -1.40 3.04
CA PRO A 90 7.29 -1.55 4.45
C PRO A 90 7.06 -2.99 4.94
N GLY A 91 7.92 -3.45 5.84
CA GLY A 91 7.94 -4.81 6.39
C GLY A 91 6.89 -5.07 7.47
N TRP A 92 5.92 -4.18 7.65
CA TRP A 92 4.81 -4.34 8.58
C TRP A 92 3.47 -4.44 7.85
N ALA A 93 2.55 -5.18 8.44
CA ALA A 93 1.18 -5.30 7.98
C ALA A 93 0.34 -4.10 8.42
N PHE A 94 -0.82 -3.96 7.78
CA PHE A 94 -1.75 -2.87 8.08
C PHE A 94 -2.29 -2.95 9.51
N GLU A 95 -2.54 -4.15 9.99
CA GLU A 95 -3.08 -4.43 11.32
C GLU A 95 -2.09 -4.04 12.42
N GLU A 96 -0.79 -4.02 12.12
CA GLU A 96 0.26 -3.63 13.06
C GLU A 96 0.35 -2.10 13.23
N GLU A 97 -0.19 -1.30 12.29
CA GLU A 97 -0.05 0.16 12.31
C GLU A 97 -0.69 0.81 13.54
N SER A 98 -1.75 0.19 14.11
CA SER A 98 -2.37 0.66 15.36
C SER A 98 -1.49 0.45 16.59
N ASP A 99 -0.54 -0.47 16.52
CA ASP A 99 0.28 -0.89 17.66
C ASP A 99 1.55 -0.05 17.79
N PHE A 100 1.80 0.86 16.84
CA PHE A 100 2.97 1.76 16.85
C PHE A 100 2.85 2.94 17.82
N GLY A 101 1.73 3.08 18.53
CA GLY A 101 1.52 4.12 19.55
C GLY A 101 1.67 5.53 18.97
N GLU A 102 2.62 6.30 19.49
CA GLU A 102 2.86 7.68 19.03
C GLU A 102 3.28 7.76 17.55
N LEU A 103 3.95 6.71 17.03
CA LEU A 103 4.41 6.65 15.64
C LEU A 103 3.30 6.27 14.64
N SER A 104 2.13 5.82 15.11
CA SER A 104 0.98 5.55 14.23
C SER A 104 0.56 6.80 13.46
N SER A 105 0.67 7.99 14.08
CA SER A 105 0.38 9.27 13.42
C SER A 105 1.35 9.59 12.28
N PHE A 106 2.64 9.24 12.44
CA PHE A 106 3.66 9.41 11.42
C PHE A 106 3.40 8.47 10.24
N VAL A 107 3.15 7.18 10.48
CA VAL A 107 2.82 6.22 9.41
C VAL A 107 1.52 6.62 8.69
N GLY A 108 0.51 7.06 9.45
CA GLY A 108 -0.76 7.53 8.90
C GLY A 108 -0.68 8.85 8.11
N SER A 109 0.45 9.57 8.16
CA SER A 109 0.65 10.81 7.40
C SER A 109 0.98 10.56 5.91
N PHE A 110 1.38 9.34 5.55
CA PHE A 110 1.73 9.00 4.17
C PHE A 110 0.49 8.82 3.30
N GLU A 111 0.47 9.51 2.16
CA GLU A 111 -0.53 9.29 1.11
C GLU A 111 -0.21 8.02 0.32
N VAL A 112 -1.13 7.05 0.34
CA VAL A 112 -0.96 5.79 -0.40
C VAL A 112 -1.35 5.97 -1.86
N VAL A 113 -0.36 5.91 -2.75
CA VAL A 113 -0.55 6.01 -4.22
C VAL A 113 -0.76 4.65 -4.90
N TYR A 114 -0.21 3.59 -4.32
CA TYR A 114 -0.36 2.22 -4.81
C TYR A 114 -0.35 1.26 -3.63
N SER A 115 -1.28 0.31 -3.63
CA SER A 115 -1.33 -0.78 -2.67
C SER A 115 -1.96 -2.00 -3.32
N PHE A 116 -1.33 -3.15 -3.13
CA PHE A 116 -1.86 -4.45 -3.49
C PHE A 116 -1.66 -5.36 -2.29
N MET A 117 -2.75 -5.72 -1.61
CA MET A 117 -2.71 -6.56 -0.42
C MET A 117 -3.57 -7.78 -0.65
N GLY A 118 -2.96 -8.97 -0.64
CA GLY A 118 -3.67 -10.23 -0.76
C GLY A 118 -4.49 -10.52 0.49
N LEU A 119 -5.68 -11.09 0.31
CA LEU A 119 -6.58 -11.54 1.36
C LEU A 119 -6.85 -13.04 1.17
N GLU A 120 -6.78 -13.81 2.24
CA GLU A 120 -7.34 -15.17 2.28
C GLU A 120 -8.73 -15.12 2.93
N VAL A 121 -9.78 -15.26 2.14
CA VAL A 121 -11.16 -15.19 2.61
C VAL A 121 -11.61 -16.60 2.99
N ARG A 122 -11.70 -16.86 4.30
CA ARG A 122 -12.15 -18.16 4.83
C ARG A 122 -13.64 -18.10 5.20
N GLY A 123 -14.48 -18.74 4.39
CA GLY A 123 -15.89 -18.96 4.72
C GLY A 123 -16.13 -20.36 5.31
N ILE A 124 -17.36 -20.61 5.76
CA ILE A 124 -17.79 -21.88 6.40
C ILE A 124 -17.55 -23.10 5.48
N LEU A 125 -17.63 -22.93 4.15
CA LEU A 125 -17.58 -24.03 3.17
C LEU A 125 -16.54 -23.84 2.05
N SER A 126 -15.86 -22.69 1.95
CA SER A 126 -14.89 -22.44 0.87
C SER A 126 -13.86 -21.40 1.26
N LYS A 127 -12.63 -21.61 0.81
CA LYS A 127 -11.59 -20.58 0.75
C LYS A 127 -11.73 -19.82 -0.58
N ARG A 128 -11.62 -18.49 -0.53
CA ARG A 128 -11.55 -17.64 -1.73
C ARG A 128 -10.36 -16.71 -1.60
N LYS A 129 -9.75 -16.36 -2.72
CA LYS A 129 -8.75 -15.29 -2.75
C LYS A 129 -9.46 -13.94 -2.81
N GLY A 130 -8.90 -12.96 -2.14
CA GLY A 130 -9.32 -11.57 -2.24
C GLY A 130 -8.10 -10.66 -2.34
N VAL A 131 -8.33 -9.40 -2.69
CA VAL A 131 -7.29 -8.38 -2.72
C VAL A 131 -7.89 -7.04 -2.32
N ILE A 132 -7.18 -6.27 -1.49
CA ILE A 132 -7.40 -4.83 -1.36
C ILE A 132 -6.44 -4.14 -2.32
N PHE A 133 -7.00 -3.31 -3.20
CA PHE A 133 -6.26 -2.67 -4.25
C PHE A 133 -6.53 -1.17 -4.29
N LYS A 134 -5.46 -0.38 -4.33
CA LYS A 134 -5.48 1.03 -4.68
C LYS A 134 -4.41 1.30 -5.73
N ARG A 135 -4.78 2.08 -6.74
CA ARG A 135 -3.83 2.61 -7.72
C ARG A 135 -4.28 4.00 -8.15
N VAL A 136 -3.45 4.98 -7.85
CA VAL A 136 -3.64 6.36 -8.32
C VAL A 136 -3.12 6.47 -9.75
N ARG A 137 -3.92 7.08 -10.63
CA ARG A 137 -3.53 7.38 -12.02
C ARG A 137 -3.18 8.85 -12.18
N ASP A 138 -2.19 9.12 -13.03
CA ASP A 138 -1.80 10.47 -13.45
C ASP A 138 -1.46 11.46 -12.31
N GLY A 139 -1.14 10.94 -11.13
CA GLY A 139 -0.79 11.74 -9.94
C GLY A 139 -1.97 12.47 -9.28
N VAL A 140 -3.21 12.22 -9.70
CA VAL A 140 -4.40 12.84 -9.10
C VAL A 140 -4.93 11.95 -7.97
N LEU A 141 -4.63 12.32 -6.73
CA LEU A 141 -5.08 11.59 -5.53
C LEU A 141 -6.61 11.63 -5.34
N SER A 142 -7.27 12.67 -5.87
CA SER A 142 -8.69 12.90 -5.67
C SER A 142 -9.54 12.00 -6.58
N GLY A 143 -10.41 11.19 -5.97
CA GLY A 143 -11.40 10.36 -6.67
C GLY A 143 -11.01 8.89 -6.82
N GLU A 144 -9.73 8.55 -6.68
CA GLU A 144 -9.26 7.16 -6.74
C GLU A 144 -9.67 6.40 -5.46
N ARG A 145 -10.28 5.23 -5.65
CA ARG A 145 -10.90 4.46 -4.56
C ARG A 145 -10.04 3.27 -4.18
N TRP A 146 -10.14 2.90 -2.91
CA TRP A 146 -9.72 1.59 -2.44
C TRP A 146 -10.78 0.58 -2.84
N ASN A 147 -10.39 -0.48 -3.56
CA ASN A 147 -11.31 -1.51 -4.04
C ASN A 147 -11.02 -2.83 -3.34
N VAL A 148 -12.07 -3.52 -2.93
CA VAL A 148 -12.00 -4.89 -2.42
C VAL A 148 -12.44 -5.83 -3.53
N PHE A 149 -11.53 -6.68 -3.97
CA PHE A 149 -11.78 -7.72 -4.95
C PHE A 149 -11.88 -9.08 -4.26
N VAL A 150 -12.77 -9.94 -4.75
CA VAL A 150 -12.88 -11.34 -4.33
C VAL A 150 -13.02 -12.23 -5.56
N GLU A 151 -12.38 -13.39 -5.51
CA GLU A 151 -12.47 -14.42 -6.54
C GLU A 151 -13.86 -15.08 -6.51
N GLU A 152 -14.54 -15.05 -7.65
CA GLU A 152 -15.78 -15.77 -7.91
C GLU A 152 -15.67 -16.50 -9.25
N ASN A 153 -15.80 -17.83 -9.23
CA ASN A 153 -15.70 -18.68 -10.43
C ASN A 153 -14.41 -18.48 -11.24
N GLY A 154 -13.29 -18.22 -10.56
CA GLY A 154 -11.98 -17.99 -11.20
C GLY A 154 -11.73 -16.56 -11.67
N GLU A 155 -12.68 -15.63 -11.48
CA GLU A 155 -12.53 -14.22 -11.84
C GLU A 155 -12.54 -13.31 -10.61
N MET A 156 -11.68 -12.28 -10.61
CA MET A 156 -11.65 -11.27 -9.55
C MET A 156 -12.74 -10.21 -9.80
N LYS A 157 -13.68 -10.09 -8.86
CA LYS A 157 -14.78 -9.10 -8.95
C LYS A 157 -14.68 -8.08 -7.83
N VAL A 158 -14.97 -6.81 -8.15
CA VAL A 158 -15.09 -5.76 -7.13
C VAL A 158 -16.37 -6.01 -6.35
N VAL A 159 -16.24 -6.13 -5.03
CA VAL A 159 -17.36 -6.39 -4.12
C VAL A 159 -17.68 -5.19 -3.22
N SER A 160 -16.71 -4.29 -3.03
CA SER A 160 -16.90 -3.02 -2.34
C SER A 160 -15.83 -2.01 -2.75
N SER A 161 -16.08 -0.72 -2.48
CA SER A 161 -15.11 0.35 -2.68
C SER A 161 -15.21 1.44 -1.61
N PHE A 162 -14.07 1.96 -1.17
CA PHE A 162 -13.94 2.92 -0.09
C PHE A 162 -13.23 4.20 -0.57
N LYS A 163 -13.60 5.34 0.03
CA LYS A 163 -12.94 6.63 -0.24
C LYS A 163 -11.61 6.76 0.51
N ALA A 164 -11.57 6.26 1.74
CA ALA A 164 -10.36 6.15 2.56
C ALA A 164 -9.88 4.68 2.58
N ARG A 165 -8.69 4.45 3.12
CA ARG A 165 -8.17 3.09 3.33
C ARG A 165 -9.11 2.36 4.28
N PRO A 166 -9.71 1.22 3.89
CA PRO A 166 -10.61 0.50 4.77
C PRO A 166 -9.83 -0.15 5.92
N SER A 167 -10.42 -0.16 7.10
CA SER A 167 -9.97 -0.95 8.24
C SER A 167 -10.16 -2.45 7.99
N ILE A 168 -9.41 -3.30 8.71
CA ILE A 168 -9.56 -4.76 8.59
C ILE A 168 -10.99 -5.20 8.95
N THR A 169 -11.58 -4.58 9.98
CA THR A 169 -12.97 -4.85 10.40
C THR A 169 -13.99 -4.47 9.33
N GLU A 170 -13.80 -3.37 8.60
CA GLU A 170 -14.67 -3.01 7.47
C GLU A 170 -14.56 -4.03 6.33
N VAL A 171 -13.34 -4.50 6.04
CA VAL A 171 -13.08 -5.51 5.01
C VAL A 171 -13.74 -6.83 5.41
N GLU A 172 -13.56 -7.29 6.65
CA GLU A 172 -14.22 -8.47 7.18
C GLU A 172 -15.74 -8.38 7.07
N THR A 173 -16.33 -7.23 7.43
CA THR A 173 -17.77 -7.00 7.34
C THR A 173 -18.27 -7.13 5.89
N VAL A 174 -17.55 -6.57 4.92
CA VAL A 174 -17.85 -6.73 3.48
C VAL A 174 -17.82 -8.21 3.08
N LEU A 175 -16.80 -8.94 3.51
CA LEU A 175 -16.63 -10.35 3.18
C LEU A 175 -17.73 -11.23 3.81
N TYR A 176 -18.10 -10.98 5.07
CA TYR A 176 -19.21 -11.67 5.73
C TYR A 176 -20.54 -11.45 5.01
N ASN A 177 -20.85 -10.20 4.65
CA ASN A 177 -22.06 -9.86 3.90
C ASN A 177 -22.11 -10.57 2.54
N LEU A 178 -20.97 -10.61 1.84
CA LEU A 178 -20.87 -11.32 0.57
C LEU A 178 -21.12 -12.84 0.73
N MET A 179 -20.61 -13.46 1.80
CA MET A 179 -20.88 -14.86 2.09
C MET A 179 -22.35 -15.12 2.39
N ALA A 180 -22.99 -14.24 3.18
CA ALA A 180 -24.41 -14.36 3.53
C ALA A 180 -25.33 -14.30 2.30
N ILE A 181 -25.05 -13.37 1.37
CA ILE A 181 -25.81 -13.23 0.12
C ILE A 181 -25.62 -14.47 -0.78
N ASN A 182 -24.39 -15.01 -0.83
CA ASN A 182 -24.04 -16.14 -1.67
C ASN A 182 -24.35 -17.53 -1.03
N SER A 183 -24.92 -17.57 0.16
CA SER A 183 -25.24 -18.79 0.91
C SER A 183 -26.18 -19.72 0.11
N PRO A 184 -25.98 -21.05 0.17
CA PRO A 184 -26.87 -22.05 -0.46
C PRO A 184 -28.35 -21.88 -0.09
N ILE A 185 -28.63 -21.41 1.13
CA ILE A 185 -29.99 -21.18 1.62
C ILE A 185 -30.62 -20.00 0.88
N THR A 186 -29.89 -18.90 0.75
CA THR A 186 -30.32 -17.68 0.04
C THR A 186 -30.50 -17.93 -1.46
N LYS A 187 -29.59 -18.71 -2.07
CA LYS A 187 -29.71 -19.12 -3.49
C LYS A 187 -30.92 -20.02 -3.72
N SER A 188 -31.17 -20.98 -2.83
CA SER A 188 -32.34 -21.87 -2.90
C SER A 188 -33.66 -21.09 -2.77
N ALA A 189 -33.73 -20.11 -1.86
CA ALA A 189 -34.90 -19.26 -1.72
C ALA A 189 -35.17 -18.40 -2.97
N LYS A 190 -34.13 -17.84 -3.60
CA LYS A 190 -34.26 -17.10 -4.86
C LYS A 190 -34.69 -18.01 -6.02
N PHE A 191 -34.19 -19.24 -6.08
CA PHE A 191 -34.59 -20.23 -7.07
C PHE A 191 -36.07 -20.61 -6.93
N LEU A 192 -36.54 -20.89 -5.70
CA LEU A 192 -37.95 -21.16 -5.41
C LEU A 192 -38.86 -19.97 -5.74
N LYS A 193 -38.44 -18.75 -5.38
CA LYS A 193 -39.18 -17.52 -5.73
C LYS A 193 -39.28 -17.33 -7.25
N ASN A 194 -38.21 -17.57 -8.00
CA ASN A 194 -38.20 -17.46 -9.46
C ASN A 194 -39.08 -18.53 -10.13
N LEU A 195 -39.10 -19.76 -9.60
CA LEU A 195 -40.02 -20.81 -10.04
C LEU A 195 -41.48 -20.40 -9.81
N MET A 196 -41.79 -19.87 -8.63
CA MET A 196 -43.14 -19.41 -8.29
C MET A 196 -43.57 -18.20 -9.12
N SER A 197 -42.67 -17.26 -9.45
CA SER A 197 -42.99 -16.12 -10.31
C SER A 197 -43.24 -16.52 -11.77
N HIS A 198 -42.57 -17.57 -12.26
CA HIS A 198 -42.86 -18.12 -13.59
C HIS A 198 -44.18 -18.90 -13.64
N ALA A 199 -44.58 -19.54 -12.54
CA ALA A 199 -45.85 -20.26 -12.44
C ALA A 199 -47.06 -19.33 -12.23
N THR A 200 -46.87 -18.14 -11.66
CA THR A 200 -47.97 -17.21 -11.32
C THR A 200 -48.22 -16.09 -12.34
N GLY A 201 -47.48 -16.05 -13.45
CA GLY A 201 -47.86 -15.26 -14.63
C GLY A 201 -48.19 -13.79 -14.38
N LYS A 202 -47.20 -13.00 -13.94
CA LYS A 202 -47.25 -11.54 -14.12
C LYS A 202 -46.00 -11.08 -14.85
N LYS A 203 -46.20 -10.69 -16.12
CA LYS A 203 -45.31 -9.78 -16.85
C LYS A 203 -45.36 -8.40 -16.21
#